data_AF-A0A1L6F9M9-F1
#
_entry.id   AF-A0A1L6F9M9-F1
#
_cell.length_a   1.000
_cell.length_b   1.000
_cell.length_c   1.000
_cell.angle_alpha   90.00
_cell.angle_beta   90.00
_cell.angle_gamma   90.00
#
_symmetry.space_group_name_H-M   'P 1'
#
loop_
_entity.id
_entity.type
_entity.pdbx_description
1 polymer ?
#
loop_
_entity_poly.entity_id
_entity_poly.type
_entity_poly.pdbx_seq_one_letter_code
_entity_poly.pdbx_strand_id
1 'polypeptide(L)'
;MIENGSGLSRIERIRADSLGQLLLAAWRRPWMPEFLAALPLAGVDGTARGRLAASPARGHAHIKTGTLDGVRTMAGYLLDRHGRRHAVVMMVAHPEAASAAAAQDALLEWLWANGAP
;
A
#
# COMPACT_ATOMS: atom_id res chain seq x y z
N MET A 1 21.14 -6.88 -4.63
CA MET A 1 21.23 -7.72 -3.43
C MET A 1 20.30 -7.09 -2.41
N ILE A 2 19.32 -7.83 -1.88
CA ILE A 2 18.43 -7.33 -0.81
C ILE A 2 19.16 -7.64 0.50
N GLU A 3 19.52 -6.62 1.27
CA GLU A 3 20.27 -6.78 2.53
C GLU A 3 19.35 -6.93 3.75
N ASN A 4 18.11 -6.42 3.70
CA ASN A 4 17.09 -6.73 4.72
C ASN A 4 15.66 -6.58 4.19
N GLY A 5 14.76 -7.46 4.66
CA GLY A 5 13.33 -7.40 4.32
C GLY A 5 12.55 -6.30 5.04
N SER A 6 13.20 -5.46 5.84
CA SER A 6 12.59 -4.41 6.66
C SER A 6 12.51 -3.05 5.96
N GLY A 7 13.21 -2.88 4.83
CA GLY A 7 13.29 -1.62 4.11
C GLY A 7 14.16 -0.56 4.80
N LEU A 8 15.16 -0.97 5.59
CA LEU A 8 16.07 -0.06 6.33
C LEU A 8 17.37 0.26 5.57
N SER A 9 17.58 -0.34 4.39
CA SER A 9 18.72 -0.01 3.55
C SER A 9 18.48 1.29 2.78
N ARG A 10 19.28 2.33 3.04
CA ARG A 10 19.27 3.61 2.30
C ARG A 10 19.77 3.48 0.84
N ILE A 11 20.23 2.29 0.46
CA ILE A 11 20.76 1.97 -0.89
C ILE A 11 19.70 1.28 -1.77
N GLU A 12 18.65 0.70 -1.17
CA GLU A 12 17.62 -0.04 -1.91
C GLU A 12 16.58 0.89 -2.55
N ARG A 13 16.85 1.30 -3.79
CA ARG A 13 15.82 1.88 -4.67
C ARG A 13 14.96 0.77 -5.28
N ILE A 14 14.04 0.21 -4.50
CA ILE A 14 12.93 -0.56 -5.09
C ILE A 14 12.04 0.43 -5.83
N ARG A 15 11.77 0.16 -7.10
CA ARG A 15 10.87 0.97 -7.92
C ARG A 15 9.42 0.53 -7.68
N ALA A 16 8.48 1.47 -7.80
CA ALA A 16 7.07 1.21 -7.56
C ALA A 16 6.47 0.16 -8.52
N ASP A 17 6.94 0.13 -9.77
CA ASP A 17 6.58 -0.86 -10.78
C ASP A 17 7.03 -2.28 -10.36
N SER A 18 8.26 -2.44 -9.88
CA SER A 18 8.76 -3.72 -9.38
C SER A 18 7.92 -4.26 -8.22
N LEU A 19 7.53 -3.39 -7.29
CA LEU A 19 6.68 -3.78 -6.17
C LEU A 19 5.24 -4.10 -6.61
N GLY A 20 4.71 -3.35 -7.58
CA GLY A 20 3.43 -3.66 -8.20
C GLY A 20 3.44 -5.04 -8.88
N GLN A 21 4.50 -5.36 -9.62
CA GLN A 21 4.67 -6.67 -10.24
C GLN A 21 4.80 -7.79 -9.21
N LEU A 22 5.48 -7.56 -8.09
CA LEU A 22 5.52 -8.51 -6.97
C LEU A 22 4.12 -8.80 -6.43
N LEU A 23 3.31 -7.77 -6.19
CA LEU A 23 1.92 -7.94 -5.72
C LEU A 23 1.08 -8.73 -6.74
N LEU A 24 1.17 -8.38 -8.03
CA LEU A 24 0.47 -9.11 -9.08
C LEU A 24 0.94 -10.57 -9.21
N ALA A 25 2.23 -10.84 -8.96
CA ALA A 25 2.76 -12.19 -8.93
C ALA A 25 2.26 -12.97 -7.70
N ALA A 26 2.30 -12.35 -6.52
CA ALA A 26 1.82 -12.92 -5.26
C ALA A 26 0.33 -13.29 -5.34
N TRP A 27 -0.49 -12.43 -5.95
CA TRP A 27 -1.93 -12.68 -6.11
C TRP A 27 -2.25 -13.99 -6.83
N ARG A 28 -1.38 -14.44 -7.73
CA ARG A 28 -1.57 -15.65 -8.55
C ARG A 28 -1.05 -16.92 -7.88
N ARG A 29 -0.57 -16.85 -6.63
CA ARG A 29 0.01 -17.99 -5.92
C ARG A 29 -0.98 -18.62 -4.93
N PRO A 30 -0.85 -19.93 -4.63
CA PRO A 30 -1.74 -20.60 -3.68
C PRO A 30 -1.72 -19.97 -2.27
N TRP A 31 -0.59 -19.40 -1.86
CA TRP A 31 -0.40 -18.74 -0.57
C TRP A 31 -0.90 -17.29 -0.50
N MET A 32 -1.58 -16.82 -1.56
CA MET A 32 -2.13 -15.46 -1.62
C MET A 32 -3.02 -15.12 -0.41
N PRO A 33 -3.93 -16.00 0.08
CA PRO A 33 -4.79 -15.65 1.21
C PRO A 33 -4.00 -15.30 2.47
N GLU A 34 -2.96 -16.05 2.77
CA GLU A 34 -2.07 -15.83 3.91
C GLU A 34 -1.27 -14.53 3.74
N PHE A 35 -0.77 -14.28 2.53
CA PHE A 35 -0.07 -13.04 2.20
C PHE A 35 -0.98 -11.81 2.36
N LEU A 36 -2.24 -11.89 1.91
CA LEU A 36 -3.22 -10.83 2.07
C LEU A 36 -3.57 -10.60 3.54
N ALA A 37 -3.78 -11.68 4.31
CA ALA A 37 -4.10 -11.62 5.73
C ALA A 37 -2.97 -11.03 6.58
N ALA A 38 -1.72 -11.15 6.15
CA ALA A 38 -0.57 -10.54 6.81
C ALA A 38 -0.49 -9.02 6.64
N LEU A 39 -1.23 -8.44 5.68
CA LEU A 39 -1.26 -7.00 5.44
C LEU A 39 -2.34 -6.32 6.32
N PRO A 40 -1.99 -5.26 7.06
CA PRO A 40 -2.96 -4.49 7.85
C PRO A 40 -4.13 -3.98 7.02
N LEU A 41 -5.32 -4.01 7.61
CA LEU A 41 -6.55 -3.50 7.00
C LEU A 41 -6.75 -2.03 7.38
N ALA A 42 -6.75 -1.15 6.37
CA ALA A 42 -6.87 0.28 6.54
C ALA A 42 -8.16 0.68 7.27
N GLY A 43 -8.01 1.50 8.31
CA GLY A 43 -9.11 1.94 9.17
C GLY A 43 -9.59 0.89 10.18
N VAL A 44 -8.87 -0.23 10.33
CA VAL A 44 -9.23 -1.33 11.24
C VAL A 44 -8.06 -1.70 12.16
N ASP A 45 -6.89 -2.04 11.62
CA ASP A 45 -5.79 -2.59 12.43
C ASP A 45 -4.37 -2.14 12.03
N GLY A 46 -3.42 -2.60 12.83
CA GLY A 46 -1.99 -2.37 12.64
C GLY A 46 -1.61 -0.89 12.45
N THR A 47 -0.61 -0.66 11.61
CA THR A 47 -0.11 0.67 11.27
C THR A 47 -1.03 1.45 10.33
N ALA A 48 -2.12 0.82 9.85
CA ALA A 48 -3.09 1.43 8.95
C ALA A 48 -4.41 1.81 9.66
N ARG A 49 -4.55 1.52 10.97
CA ARG A 49 -5.78 1.78 11.76
C ARG A 49 -6.27 3.23 11.69
N GLY A 50 -5.35 4.19 11.68
CA GLY A 50 -5.70 5.62 11.60
C GLY A 50 -6.02 6.12 10.19
N ARG A 51 -5.76 5.32 9.15
CA ARG A 51 -5.98 5.71 7.75
C ARG A 51 -7.43 5.45 7.35
N LEU A 52 -7.98 6.31 6.49
CA LEU A 52 -9.33 6.15 5.92
C LEU A 52 -10.47 6.00 6.95
N ALA A 53 -10.29 6.41 8.22
CA ALA A 53 -11.22 6.07 9.30
C ALA A 53 -12.67 6.58 9.08
N ALA A 54 -12.82 7.72 8.40
CA ALA A 54 -14.10 8.32 8.02
C ALA A 54 -14.44 8.18 6.52
N SER A 55 -13.60 7.46 5.75
CA SER A 55 -13.82 7.26 4.32
C SER A 55 -14.70 6.03 4.07
N PRO A 56 -15.56 6.02 3.05
CA PRO A 56 -16.25 4.82 2.61
C PRO A 56 -15.30 3.69 2.15
N ALA A 57 -14.02 4.01 1.86
CA ALA A 57 -12.99 3.02 1.55
C ALA A 57 -12.44 2.29 2.80
N ARG A 58 -12.86 2.65 4.01
CA ARG A 58 -12.48 1.96 5.26
C ARG A 58 -12.73 0.46 5.16
N GLY A 59 -11.78 -0.36 5.58
CA GLY A 59 -11.92 -1.81 5.55
C GLY A 59 -11.84 -2.46 4.16
N HIS A 60 -11.48 -1.71 3.12
CA HIS A 60 -11.39 -2.23 1.76
C HIS A 60 -9.95 -2.32 1.23
N ALA A 61 -8.96 -1.86 2.01
CA ALA A 61 -7.56 -1.82 1.58
C ALA A 61 -6.65 -2.56 2.58
N HIS A 62 -6.01 -3.63 2.11
CA HIS A 62 -4.95 -4.35 2.81
C HIS A 62 -3.61 -3.75 2.41
N ILE A 63 -2.99 -2.96 3.27
CA ILE A 63 -1.87 -2.09 2.91
C ILE A 63 -0.75 -2.19 3.94
N LYS A 64 0.46 -2.50 3.48
CA LYS A 64 1.67 -2.27 4.24
C LYS A 64 2.08 -0.80 4.09
N THR A 65 2.36 -0.16 5.21
CA THR A 65 2.95 1.18 5.26
C THR A 65 4.45 1.13 5.58
N GLY A 66 5.20 2.12 5.10
CA GLY A 66 6.61 2.33 5.43
C GLY A 66 6.94 3.82 5.52
N THR A 67 7.69 4.24 6.53
CA THR A 67 8.11 5.63 6.74
C THR A 67 9.57 5.65 7.19
N LEU A 68 10.39 6.46 6.54
CA LEU A 68 11.76 6.80 6.92
C LEU A 68 11.96 8.31 6.70
N ASP A 69 13.08 8.87 7.18
CA ASP A 69 13.42 10.26 6.90
C ASP A 69 13.48 10.53 5.39
N GLY A 70 12.65 11.46 4.93
CA GLY A 70 12.54 11.81 3.52
C GLY A 70 11.86 10.76 2.62
N VAL A 71 11.26 9.70 3.18
CA VAL A 71 10.57 8.66 2.40
C VAL A 71 9.27 8.23 3.06
N ARG A 72 8.19 8.18 2.28
CA ARG A 72 6.89 7.62 2.70
C ARG A 72 6.34 6.69 1.63
N THR A 73 5.92 5.50 2.05
CA THR A 73 5.49 4.43 1.13
C THR A 73 4.23 3.74 1.61
N MET A 74 3.44 3.26 0.66
CA MET A 74 2.37 2.31 0.89
C MET A 74 2.29 1.32 -0.28
N ALA A 75 1.98 0.07 0.03
CA ALA A 75 1.80 -0.97 -0.98
C ALA A 75 0.83 -2.05 -0.50
N GLY A 76 0.03 -2.61 -1.39
CA GLY A 76 -0.84 -3.73 -1.10
C GLY A 76 -2.03 -3.81 -2.06
N TYR A 77 -3.18 -4.24 -1.56
CA TYR A 77 -4.36 -4.47 -2.37
C TYR A 77 -5.57 -3.66 -1.90
N LEU A 78 -6.38 -3.22 -2.85
CA LEU A 78 -7.63 -2.52 -2.60
C LEU A 78 -8.77 -3.21 -3.36
N LEU A 79 -9.90 -3.44 -2.70
CA LEU A 79 -11.15 -3.86 -3.33
C LEU A 79 -11.98 -2.61 -3.65
N ASP A 80 -12.22 -2.33 -4.93
CA ASP A 80 -13.03 -1.18 -5.33
C ASP A 80 -14.53 -1.41 -5.08
N ARG A 81 -15.34 -0.34 -5.19
CA ARG A 81 -16.79 -0.41 -5.02
C ARG A 81 -17.51 -1.28 -6.07
N HIS A 82 -16.81 -1.67 -7.14
CA HIS A 82 -17.30 -2.54 -8.21
C HIS A 82 -16.87 -4.00 -8.01
N GLY A 83 -16.23 -4.33 -6.89
CA GLY A 83 -15.78 -5.69 -6.56
C GLY A 83 -14.49 -6.11 -7.27
N ARG A 84 -13.75 -5.19 -7.90
CA ARG A 84 -12.47 -5.48 -8.56
C ARG A 84 -11.32 -5.24 -7.59
N ARG A 85 -10.37 -6.18 -7.58
CA ARG A 85 -9.15 -6.08 -6.77
C ARG A 85 -8.06 -5.37 -7.56
N HIS A 86 -7.43 -4.39 -6.94
CA HIS A 86 -6.33 -3.60 -7.49
C HIS A 86 -5.08 -3.80 -6.64
N ALA A 87 -3.92 -3.97 -7.29
CA ALA A 87 -2.63 -3.78 -6.64
C ALA A 87 -2.28 -2.29 -6.68
N VAL A 88 -1.91 -1.71 -5.54
CA VAL A 88 -1.59 -0.29 -5.41
C VAL A 88 -0.23 -0.12 -4.74
N VAL A 89 0.57 0.79 -5.31
CA VAL A 89 1.86 1.20 -4.75
C VAL A 89 1.99 2.70 -4.91
N MET A 90 2.37 3.39 -3.83
CA MET A 90 2.75 4.79 -3.86
C MET A 90 3.98 5.01 -3.01
N MET A 91 5.02 5.60 -3.60
CA MET A 91 6.29 5.89 -2.95
C MET A 91 6.61 7.36 -3.18
N VAL A 92 6.87 8.09 -2.10
CA VAL A 92 7.30 9.49 -2.14
C VAL A 92 8.66 9.58 -1.48
N ALA A 93 9.67 10.00 -2.24
CA ALA A 93 11.01 10.28 -1.76
C ALA A 93 11.27 11.78 -1.90
N HIS A 94 11.11 12.52 -0.80
CA HIS A 94 11.19 13.97 -0.74
C HIS A 94 11.45 14.41 0.71
N PRO A 95 12.19 15.50 0.98
CA PRO A 95 12.36 16.01 2.35
C PRO A 95 11.05 16.20 3.12
N GLU A 96 9.98 16.56 2.42
CA GLU A 96 8.63 16.73 2.98
C GLU A 96 7.74 15.48 2.85
N ALA A 97 8.28 14.27 2.64
CA ALA A 97 7.49 13.06 2.40
C ALA A 97 6.47 12.73 3.51
N ALA A 98 6.63 13.27 4.72
CA ALA A 98 5.64 13.19 5.78
C ALA A 98 4.27 13.76 5.37
N SER A 99 4.22 14.82 4.54
CA SER A 99 2.99 15.44 4.06
C SER A 99 2.23 14.58 3.04
N ALA A 100 2.88 13.56 2.46
CA ALA A 100 2.27 12.67 1.47
C ALA A 100 1.22 11.73 2.06
N ALA A 101 1.02 11.69 3.38
CA ALA A 101 -0.01 10.87 4.02
C ALA A 101 -1.41 11.14 3.45
N ALA A 102 -1.78 12.42 3.31
CA ALA A 102 -3.07 12.82 2.77
C ALA A 102 -3.21 12.41 1.30
N ALA A 103 -2.17 12.59 0.49
CA ALA A 103 -2.17 12.19 -0.91
C ALA A 103 -2.29 10.67 -1.08
N GLN A 104 -1.63 9.91 -0.20
CA GLN A 104 -1.77 8.45 -0.17
C GLN A 104 -3.19 8.01 0.21
N ASP A 105 -3.84 8.66 1.17
CA ASP A 105 -5.24 8.37 1.52
C ASP A 105 -6.19 8.73 0.39
N ALA A 106 -6.01 9.91 -0.22
CA ALA A 106 -6.80 10.36 -1.36
C ALA A 106 -6.68 9.40 -2.56
N LEU A 107 -5.49 8.86 -2.83
CA LEU A 107 -5.31 7.86 -3.88
C LEU A 107 -6.10 6.57 -3.61
N LEU A 108 -6.09 6.06 -2.36
CA LEU A 108 -6.85 4.85 -2.01
C LEU A 108 -8.35 5.08 -2.12
N GLU A 109 -8.84 6.23 -1.65
CA GLU A 109 -10.25 6.59 -1.74
C GLU A 109 -10.70 6.79 -3.19
N TRP A 110 -9.89 7.47 -4.01
CA TRP A 110 -10.15 7.62 -5.44
C TRP A 110 -10.18 6.26 -6.16
N LEU A 111 -9.22 5.38 -5.87
CA LEU A 111 -9.14 4.04 -6.46
C LEU A 111 -10.33 3.18 -6.02
N TRP A 112 -10.78 3.30 -4.77
CA TRP A 112 -11.98 2.61 -4.30
C TRP A 112 -13.24 3.08 -5.03
N ALA A 113 -13.36 4.39 -5.25
CA ALA A 113 -14.52 4.97 -5.91
C ALA A 113 -14.56 4.69 -7.42
N ASN A 114 -13.42 4.70 -8.11
CA ASN A 114 -13.40 4.68 -9.58
C ASN A 114 -12.81 3.39 -10.17
N GLY A 115 -12.02 2.66 -9.38
CA GLY A 115 -11.12 1.62 -9.87
C GLY A 115 -9.95 2.19 -10.68
N ALA A 116 -9.01 1.32 -11.04
CA ALA A 116 -7.94 1.68 -11.97
C ALA A 116 -8.53 1.93 -13.39
N PRO A 117 -7.93 2.85 -14.17
CA PRO A 117 -8.31 3.09 -15.55
C PRO A 117 -8.07 1.86 -16.44
#